data_AF-B6GC01-F1
#
_entry.id   AF-B6GC01-F1
#
_cell.length_a   1.000
_cell.length_b   1.000
_cell.length_c   1.000
_cell.angle_alpha   90.00
_cell.angle_beta   90.00
_cell.angle_gamma   90.00
#
_symmetry.space_group_name_H-M   'P 1'
#
loop_
_entity.id
_entity.type
_entity.pdbx_description
1 polymer ?
#
loop_
_entity_poly.entity_id
_entity_poly.type
_entity_poly.pdbx_seq_one_letter_code
_entity_poly.pdbx_strand_id
1 'polypeptide(L)'
;MFESTSELRFAVLIDADNISEKYVKVVLDEISNAGVATYKRIYGDWTSPRLASWKSCLLDNSIIPMQQYSYTYGKNATDSAMIIDAMDILYSGTVDGFAIVSSDSDFTRLVARLRESGMVVIGMGEQKTPKPFISACNQFKYLDLLYAQQVEAPEEPASAAADDGDEQAGRSSQR
;
A
#
# COMPACT_ATOMS: atom_id res chain seq x y z
N MET A 1 1.11 5.04 -34.37
CA MET A 1 0.89 5.66 -33.05
C MET A 1 1.21 4.60 -32.02
N PHE A 2 2.32 4.76 -31.29
CA PHE A 2 2.52 3.94 -30.09
C PHE A 2 1.67 4.58 -29.00
N GLU A 3 0.58 3.92 -28.61
CA GLU A 3 -0.09 4.24 -27.35
C GLU A 3 0.91 3.91 -26.24
N SER A 4 1.50 4.95 -25.65
CA SER A 4 2.11 4.81 -24.34
C SER A 4 0.96 4.61 -23.36
N THR A 5 0.69 3.36 -22.98
CA THR A 5 -0.09 3.06 -21.79
C THR A 5 0.74 3.53 -20.60
N SER A 6 0.56 4.79 -20.18
CA SER A 6 1.19 5.28 -18.96
C SER A 6 0.61 4.50 -17.78
N GLU A 7 1.47 3.94 -16.93
CA GLU A 7 1.03 3.30 -15.70
C GLU A 7 0.26 4.29 -14.83
N LEU A 8 -0.83 3.82 -14.21
CA LEU A 8 -1.65 4.63 -13.32
C LEU A 8 -0.83 5.00 -12.07
N ARG A 9 -0.88 6.26 -11.65
CA ARG A 9 -0.21 6.74 -10.44
C ARG A 9 -1.19 6.76 -9.28
N PHE A 10 -0.82 6.09 -8.18
CA PHE A 10 -1.65 6.00 -6.99
C PHE A 10 -1.04 6.77 -5.82
N ALA A 11 -1.91 7.41 -5.03
CA ALA A 11 -1.60 7.80 -3.67
C ALA A 11 -2.07 6.74 -2.68
N VAL A 12 -1.13 6.16 -1.93
CA VAL A 12 -1.41 5.17 -0.88
C VAL A 12 -1.46 5.88 0.47
N LEU A 13 -2.66 5.90 1.07
CA LEU A 13 -2.94 6.57 2.34
C LEU A 13 -3.39 5.52 3.36
N ILE A 14 -2.60 5.34 4.41
CA ILE A 14 -2.77 4.27 5.40
C ILE A 14 -3.18 4.84 6.74
N ASP A 15 -4.24 4.29 7.31
CA ASP A 15 -4.71 4.57 8.67
C ASP A 15 -4.04 3.59 9.65
N ALA A 16 -3.03 4.08 10.39
CA ALA A 16 -2.26 3.25 11.32
C ALA A 16 -3.04 2.86 12.58
N ASP A 17 -4.10 3.61 12.91
CA ASP A 17 -4.93 3.36 14.09
C ASP A 17 -5.91 2.20 13.84
N ASN A 18 -6.25 1.94 12.57
CA ASN A 18 -7.20 0.90 12.17
C ASN A 18 -6.56 -0.37 11.59
N ILE A 19 -5.36 -0.24 11.00
CA ILE A 19 -4.67 -1.31 10.25
C ILE A 19 -3.41 -1.77 10.99
N SER A 20 -3.04 -3.04 10.83
CA SER A 20 -1.77 -3.58 11.32
C SER A 20 -0.68 -3.54 10.26
N GLU A 21 0.55 -3.29 10.71
CA GLU A 21 1.80 -3.27 9.96
C GLU A 21 2.02 -4.55 9.14
N LYS A 22 1.48 -5.69 9.59
CA LYS A 22 1.63 -6.98 8.89
C LYS A 22 1.04 -6.95 7.47
N TYR A 23 0.09 -6.06 7.20
CA TYR A 23 -0.57 -5.96 5.91
C TYR A 23 0.16 -5.06 4.91
N VAL A 24 1.23 -4.35 5.30
CA VAL A 24 1.89 -3.37 4.41
C VAL A 24 2.39 -3.99 3.12
N LYS A 25 3.01 -5.17 3.21
CA LYS A 25 3.50 -5.88 2.02
C LYS A 25 2.34 -6.18 1.06
N VAL A 26 1.24 -6.75 1.57
CA VAL A 26 0.02 -7.02 0.80
C VAL A 26 -0.52 -5.74 0.15
N VAL A 27 -0.57 -4.63 0.91
CA VAL A 27 -1.04 -3.33 0.40
C VAL A 27 -0.19 -2.89 -0.79
N LEU A 28 1.13 -2.91 -0.66
CA LEU A 28 2.03 -2.42 -1.69
C LEU A 28 2.07 -3.35 -2.91
N ASP A 29 1.97 -4.66 -2.73
CA ASP A 29 1.89 -5.64 -3.81
C ASP A 29 0.62 -5.42 -4.65
N GLU A 30 -0.54 -5.26 -4.00
CA GLU A 30 -1.81 -5.01 -4.70
C GLU A 30 -1.80 -3.69 -5.47
N ILE A 31 -1.18 -2.64 -4.92
CA ILE A 31 -1.07 -1.36 -5.62
C ILE A 31 -0.08 -1.45 -6.78
N SER A 32 1.02 -2.19 -6.63
CA SER A 32 2.00 -2.42 -7.70
C SER A 32 1.36 -3.17 -8.88
N ASN A 33 0.39 -4.05 -8.62
CA ASN A 33 -0.39 -4.73 -9.67
C ASN A 33 -1.37 -3.78 -10.39
N ALA A 34 -1.81 -2.69 -9.74
CA ALA A 34 -2.74 -1.72 -10.30
C ALA A 34 -2.03 -0.53 -10.98
N GLY A 35 -0.81 -0.21 -10.56
CA GLY A 35 -0.03 0.92 -11.04
C GLY A 35 1.16 1.25 -10.13
N VAL A 36 1.60 2.51 -10.14
CA VAL A 36 2.77 2.96 -9.36
C VAL A 36 2.33 3.79 -8.16
N ALA A 37 2.78 3.39 -6.97
CA ALA A 37 2.58 4.17 -5.74
C ALA A 37 3.52 5.39 -5.70
N THR A 38 2.99 6.57 -6.04
CA THR A 38 3.73 7.84 -6.07
C THR A 38 3.71 8.59 -4.74
N TYR A 39 2.63 8.42 -3.97
CA TYR A 39 2.57 8.82 -2.57
C TYR A 39 2.42 7.58 -1.71
N LYS A 40 3.18 7.50 -0.62
CA LYS A 40 3.04 6.48 0.42
C LYS A 40 3.03 7.20 1.76
N ARG A 41 1.86 7.46 2.31
CA ARG A 41 1.69 8.16 3.59
C ARG A 41 0.93 7.29 4.56
N ILE A 42 1.32 7.36 5.82
CA ILE A 42 0.65 6.68 6.91
C ILE A 42 0.36 7.68 8.02
N TYR A 43 -0.86 7.63 8.56
CA TYR A 43 -1.37 8.61 9.51
C TYR A 43 -1.56 7.96 10.87
N GLY A 44 -1.10 8.63 11.92
CA GLY A 44 -1.29 8.18 13.30
C GLY A 44 -0.55 9.05 14.31
N ASP A 45 -0.72 8.72 15.59
CA ASP A 45 0.04 9.32 16.67
C ASP A 45 1.31 8.50 16.95
N TRP A 46 2.44 8.89 16.35
CA TRP A 46 3.72 8.17 16.50
C TRP A 46 4.35 8.30 17.89
N THR A 47 3.74 9.08 18.80
CA THR A 47 4.10 9.04 20.22
C THR A 47 3.47 7.87 20.96
N SER A 48 2.46 7.22 20.36
CA SER A 48 1.78 6.05 20.91
C SER A 48 2.66 4.79 20.84
N PRO A 49 2.87 4.08 21.96
CA PRO A 49 3.58 2.79 21.95
C PRO A 49 2.92 1.73 21.06
N ARG A 50 1.61 1.86 20.77
CA ARG A 50 0.88 0.93 19.90
C ARG A 50 1.41 0.94 18.46
N LEU A 51 1.93 2.07 18.00
CA LEU A 51 2.45 2.21 16.64
C LEU A 51 3.96 1.94 16.54
N ALA A 52 4.60 1.50 17.63
CA ALA A 52 6.04 1.24 17.64
C ALA A 52 6.47 0.13 16.65
N SER A 53 5.60 -0.85 16.39
CA SER A 53 5.90 -1.96 15.47
C SER A 53 5.99 -1.54 14.00
N TRP A 54 5.43 -0.38 13.64
CA TRP A 54 5.49 0.14 12.28
C TRP A 54 6.89 0.63 11.88
N LYS A 55 7.74 1.00 12.84
CA LYS A 55 8.98 1.75 12.58
C LYS A 55 9.89 1.10 11.52
N SER A 56 10.16 -0.20 11.61
CA SER A 56 10.98 -0.91 10.62
C SER A 56 10.29 -0.93 9.26
N CYS A 57 9.02 -1.30 9.24
CA CYS A 57 8.22 -1.41 8.03
C CYS A 57 8.16 -0.10 7.23
N LEU A 58 8.06 1.05 7.90
CA LEU A 58 8.04 2.35 7.22
C LEU A 58 9.36 2.67 6.51
N LEU A 59 10.49 2.37 7.16
CA LEU A 59 11.83 2.60 6.61
C LEU A 59 12.08 1.72 5.39
N ASP A 60 11.76 0.44 5.51
CA ASP A 60 12.00 -0.55 4.45
C ASP A 60 11.18 -0.26 3.18
N ASN A 61 10.02 0.38 3.33
CA ASN A 61 9.07 0.60 2.23
C ASN A 61 8.99 2.06 1.75
N SER A 62 9.81 2.95 2.30
CA SER A 62 9.79 4.40 2.02
C SER A 62 8.40 5.03 2.24
N ILE A 63 7.73 4.64 3.33
CA ILE A 63 6.42 5.18 3.70
C ILE A 63 6.64 6.37 4.65
N ILE A 64 6.04 7.51 4.33
CA ILE A 64 6.21 8.75 5.09
C ILE A 64 5.21 8.78 6.25
N PRO A 65 5.66 8.82 7.52
CA PRO A 65 4.78 8.98 8.67
C PRO A 65 4.27 10.41 8.79
N MET A 66 2.95 10.54 8.88
CA MET A 66 2.23 11.79 9.14
C MET A 66 1.80 11.80 10.60
N GLN A 67 2.45 12.63 11.42
CA GLN A 67 2.17 12.72 12.85
C GLN A 67 0.89 13.51 13.11
N GLN A 68 0.00 12.96 13.93
CA GLN A 68 -1.11 13.69 14.53
C GLN A 68 -1.23 13.39 16.02
N TYR A 69 -1.22 14.42 16.85
CA TYR A 69 -1.38 14.26 18.30
C TYR A 69 -2.83 13.98 18.65
N SER A 70 -3.05 12.90 19.40
CA SER A 70 -4.35 12.60 19.99
C SER A 70 -4.59 13.45 21.23
N TYR A 71 -5.20 14.63 21.08
CA TYR A 71 -5.52 15.53 22.20
C TYR A 71 -6.58 14.95 23.16
N THR A 72 -7.39 14.01 22.69
CA THR A 72 -8.40 13.28 23.47
C THR A 72 -8.64 11.92 22.82
N TYR A 73 -8.71 10.87 23.64
CA TYR A 73 -8.97 9.50 23.18
C TYR A 73 -10.29 9.41 22.41
N GLY A 74 -10.27 8.81 21.22
CA GLY A 74 -11.47 8.58 20.40
C GLY A 74 -11.94 9.78 19.56
N LYS A 75 -11.07 10.74 19.23
CA LYS A 75 -11.36 11.77 18.23
C LYS A 75 -10.63 11.50 16.92
N ASN A 76 -11.32 11.74 15.82
CA ASN A 76 -10.93 11.51 14.42
C ASN A 76 -9.87 12.51 13.90
N ALA A 77 -8.86 12.84 14.72
CA ALA A 77 -7.80 13.79 14.35
C ALA A 77 -6.90 13.22 13.24
N THR A 78 -6.54 11.93 13.36
CA THR A 78 -5.83 11.18 12.33
C THR A 78 -6.61 11.19 11.01
N ASP A 79 -7.91 10.85 11.06
CA ASP A 79 -8.79 10.82 9.88
C ASP A 79 -8.91 12.18 9.22
N SER A 80 -9.06 13.24 10.02
CA SER A 80 -9.14 14.61 9.51
C SER A 80 -7.87 15.00 8.75
N ALA A 81 -6.69 14.67 9.28
CA ALA A 81 -5.43 14.94 8.60
C ALA A 81 -5.29 14.13 7.31
N MET A 82 -5.68 12.85 7.32
CA MET A 82 -5.68 12.00 6.13
C MET A 82 -6.65 12.52 5.05
N ILE A 83 -7.84 12.98 5.43
CA ILE A 83 -8.82 13.58 4.52
C ILE A 83 -8.28 14.87 3.90
N ILE A 84 -7.66 15.75 4.70
CA ILE A 84 -7.07 17.01 4.20
C ILE A 84 -5.98 16.69 3.17
N ASP A 85 -5.03 15.82 3.51
CA ASP A 85 -3.96 15.40 2.61
C ASP A 85 -4.48 14.76 1.33
N ALA A 86 -5.52 13.92 1.42
CA ALA A 86 -6.13 13.30 0.25
C ALA A 86 -6.71 14.34 -0.71
N MET A 87 -7.34 15.40 -0.18
CA MET A 87 -7.86 16.50 -0.98
C MET A 87 -6.74 17.35 -1.60
N ASP A 88 -5.67 17.63 -0.85
CA ASP A 88 -4.52 18.36 -1.38
C ASP A 88 -3.84 17.59 -2.53
N ILE A 89 -3.68 16.27 -2.36
CA ILE A 89 -3.16 15.39 -3.42
C ILE A 89 -4.11 15.39 -4.62
N LEU A 90 -5.42 15.28 -4.40
CA LEU A 90 -6.43 15.31 -5.47
C LEU A 90 -6.28 16.56 -6.34
N TYR A 91 -6.19 17.73 -5.71
CA TYR A 91 -6.11 19.00 -6.43
C TYR A 91 -4.72 19.32 -6.98
N SER A 92 -3.68 18.56 -6.62
CA SER A 92 -2.36 18.67 -7.25
C SER A 92 -2.34 18.16 -8.70
N GLY A 93 -3.29 17.31 -9.10
CA GLY A 93 -3.33 16.69 -10.43
C GLY A 93 -2.20 15.69 -10.70
N THR A 94 -1.52 15.21 -9.66
CA THR A 94 -0.32 14.35 -9.79
C THR A 94 -0.61 12.85 -9.69
N VAL A 95 -1.86 12.46 -9.47
CA VAL A 95 -2.28 11.06 -9.34
C VAL A 95 -3.51 10.77 -10.19
N ASP A 96 -3.68 9.49 -10.52
CA ASP A 96 -4.80 8.96 -11.29
C ASP A 96 -5.75 8.13 -10.39
N GLY A 97 -5.30 7.79 -9.18
CA GLY A 97 -6.08 7.05 -8.21
C GLY A 97 -5.57 7.13 -6.76
N PHE A 98 -6.37 6.56 -5.86
CA PHE A 98 -6.12 6.52 -4.42
C PHE A 98 -6.30 5.09 -3.90
N ALA A 99 -5.38 4.67 -3.02
CA ALA A 99 -5.57 3.53 -2.14
C ALA A 99 -5.90 4.05 -0.74
N ILE A 100 -7.13 3.81 -0.29
CA ILE A 100 -7.57 4.17 1.07
C ILE A 100 -7.52 2.90 1.91
N VAL A 101 -6.53 2.82 2.79
CA VAL A 101 -6.23 1.62 3.58
C VAL A 101 -6.75 1.82 5.00
N SER A 102 -8.01 1.43 5.24
CA SER A 102 -8.71 1.47 6.54
C SER A 102 -9.92 0.53 6.50
N SER A 103 -10.39 0.09 7.67
CA SER A 103 -11.69 -0.58 7.86
C SER A 103 -12.74 0.36 8.46
N ASP A 104 -12.44 1.66 8.62
CA ASP A 104 -13.36 2.67 9.14
C ASP A 104 -14.32 3.19 8.07
N SER A 105 -15.62 3.20 8.37
CA SER A 105 -16.64 3.74 7.48
C SER A 105 -16.68 5.26 7.38
N ASP A 106 -16.01 5.99 8.27
CA ASP A 106 -15.99 7.45 8.24
C ASP A 106 -15.32 8.01 6.97
N PHE A 107 -14.46 7.22 6.31
CA PHE A 107 -13.87 7.56 5.01
C PHE A 107 -14.82 7.41 3.81
N THR A 108 -16.07 6.94 4.01
CA THR A 108 -17.04 6.72 2.92
C THR A 108 -17.28 7.98 2.09
N ARG A 109 -17.40 9.15 2.72
CA ARG A 109 -17.62 10.41 1.97
C ARG A 109 -16.38 10.86 1.21
N LEU A 110 -15.18 10.62 1.75
CA LEU A 110 -13.91 10.87 1.05
C LEU A 110 -13.85 10.04 -0.23
N VAL A 111 -14.08 8.74 -0.14
CA VAL A 111 -14.06 7.83 -1.29
C VAL A 111 -15.06 8.27 -2.36
N ALA A 112 -16.29 8.58 -1.97
CA ALA A 112 -17.30 9.08 -2.90
C ALA A 112 -16.85 10.36 -3.60
N ARG A 113 -16.28 11.31 -2.86
CA ARG A 113 -15.79 12.58 -3.41
C ARG A 113 -14.61 12.38 -4.37
N LEU A 114 -13.68 11.48 -4.08
CA LEU A 114 -12.56 11.14 -4.98
C LEU A 114 -13.08 10.56 -6.30
N ARG A 115 -14.07 9.66 -6.24
CA ARG A 115 -14.73 9.08 -7.42
C ARG A 115 -15.53 10.09 -8.22
N GLU A 116 -16.27 10.98 -7.56
CA GLU A 116 -16.96 12.12 -8.19
C GLU A 116 -15.97 13.00 -8.98
N SER A 117 -14.70 13.03 -8.57
CA SER A 117 -13.60 13.71 -9.24
C SER A 117 -12.93 12.90 -10.37
N GLY A 118 -13.43 11.70 -10.69
CA GLY A 118 -12.90 10.84 -11.74
C GLY A 118 -11.70 9.97 -11.33
N MET A 119 -11.34 9.93 -10.04
CA MET A 119 -10.23 9.11 -9.57
C MET A 119 -10.62 7.64 -9.45
N VAL A 120 -9.67 6.73 -9.70
CA VAL A 120 -9.81 5.32 -9.36
C VAL A 120 -9.55 5.14 -7.86
N VAL A 121 -10.51 4.62 -7.10
CA VAL A 121 -10.36 4.41 -5.66
C VAL A 121 -10.38 2.93 -5.31
N ILE A 122 -9.27 2.45 -4.76
CA ILE A 122 -9.10 1.10 -4.21
C ILE A 122 -9.21 1.21 -2.69
N GLY A 123 -10.29 0.67 -2.12
CA GLY A 123 -10.40 0.51 -0.67
C GLY A 123 -9.68 -0.75 -0.23
N MET A 124 -8.98 -0.71 0.90
CA MET A 124 -8.29 -1.87 1.45
C MET A 124 -8.51 -1.94 2.96
N GLY A 125 -9.09 -3.04 3.44
CA GLY A 125 -9.42 -3.21 4.85
C GLY A 125 -9.68 -4.67 5.19
N GLU A 126 -10.04 -4.95 6.44
CA GLU A 126 -10.33 -6.32 6.88
C GLU A 126 -11.77 -6.71 6.54
N GLN A 127 -12.12 -8.00 6.60
CA GLN A 127 -13.50 -8.47 6.36
C GLN A 127 -14.57 -7.82 7.27
N LYS A 128 -14.18 -7.27 8.42
CA LYS A 128 -15.07 -6.52 9.32
C LYS A 128 -15.54 -5.17 8.75
N THR A 129 -14.94 -4.73 7.65
CA THR A 129 -15.20 -3.41 7.05
C THR A 129 -16.68 -3.25 6.69
N PRO A 130 -17.34 -2.14 7.09
CA PRO A 130 -18.75 -1.93 6.78
C PRO A 130 -19.04 -1.84 5.28
N LYS A 131 -20.18 -2.42 4.87
CA LYS A 131 -20.67 -2.39 3.47
C LYS A 131 -20.70 -0.99 2.83
N PRO A 132 -21.10 0.10 3.52
CA PRO A 132 -21.10 1.43 2.90
C PRO A 132 -19.74 1.87 2.37
N PHE A 133 -18.67 1.59 3.10
CA PHE A 133 -17.31 1.93 2.66
C PHE A 133 -16.88 1.08 1.47
N ILE A 134 -17.15 -0.23 1.52
CA ILE A 134 -16.86 -1.18 0.43
C ILE A 134 -17.58 -0.73 -0.86
N SER A 135 -18.89 -0.47 -0.79
CA SER A 135 -19.70 -0.08 -1.95
C SER A 135 -19.35 1.31 -2.50
N ALA A 136 -18.71 2.17 -1.69
CA ALA A 136 -18.23 3.45 -2.16
C ALA A 136 -16.98 3.31 -3.04
N CYS A 137 -16.19 2.25 -2.94
CA CYS A 137 -14.95 2.10 -3.70
C CYS A 137 -15.19 1.63 -5.16
N ASN A 138 -14.22 1.83 -6.05
CA ASN A 138 -14.23 1.17 -7.36
C ASN A 138 -13.90 -0.32 -7.22
N GLN A 139 -12.94 -0.62 -6.35
CA GLN A 139 -12.52 -1.96 -5.99
C GLN A 139 -12.26 -2.00 -4.48
N PHE A 140 -12.49 -3.16 -3.86
CA PHE A 140 -12.17 -3.37 -2.45
C PHE A 140 -11.33 -4.63 -2.27
N LYS A 141 -10.25 -4.53 -1.48
CA LYS A 141 -9.32 -5.62 -1.20
C LYS A 141 -9.36 -5.98 0.29
N TYR A 142 -9.61 -7.25 0.58
CA TYR A 142 -9.68 -7.78 1.94
C TYR A 142 -8.29 -8.19 2.42
N LEU A 143 -7.65 -7.37 3.24
CA LEU A 143 -6.25 -7.52 3.64
C LEU A 143 -6.00 -8.80 4.44
N ASP A 144 -6.92 -9.18 5.31
CA ASP A 144 -6.84 -10.39 6.12
C ASP A 144 -6.89 -11.67 5.27
N LEU A 145 -7.71 -11.69 4.21
CA LEU A 145 -7.78 -12.81 3.27
C LEU A 145 -6.53 -12.91 2.39
N LEU A 146 -6.07 -11.78 1.85
CA LEU A 146 -4.87 -11.73 1.01
C LEU A 146 -3.62 -12.09 1.82
N TYR A 147 -3.53 -11.63 3.07
CA TYR A 147 -2.45 -11.99 3.97
C TYR A 147 -2.43 -13.48 4.26
N ALA A 148 -3.58 -14.09 4.56
CA ALA A 148 -3.67 -15.54 4.78
C ALA A 148 -3.17 -16.32 3.56
N GLN A 149 -3.54 -15.90 2.35
CA GLN A 149 -3.07 -16.52 1.10
C GLN A 149 -1.55 -16.37 0.90
N GLN A 150 -0.97 -15.22 1.24
CA GLN A 150 0.49 -15.02 1.13
C GLN A 150 1.27 -15.87 2.14
N VAL A 151 0.73 -16.08 3.34
CA VAL A 151 1.39 -16.89 4.38
C VAL A 151 1.23 -18.40 4.13
N GLU A 152 0.14 -18.82 3.49
CA GLU A 152 -0.13 -20.22 3.16
C GLU A 152 0.41 -20.64 1.78
N ALA A 153 0.88 -19.70 0.95
CA ALA A 153 1.50 -20.02 -0.33
C ALA A 153 2.81 -20.82 -0.12
N PRO A 154 2.97 -22.00 -0.74
CA PRO A 154 4.25 -22.72 -0.68
C PRO A 154 5.34 -21.85 -1.30
N GLU A 155 6.46 -21.66 -0.60
CA GLU A 155 7.67 -21.10 -1.20
C GLU A 155 8.09 -22.01 -2.36
N GLU A 156 7.89 -21.55 -3.59
CA GLU A 156 8.50 -22.22 -4.75
C GLU A 156 10.02 -22.17 -4.57
N PRO A 157 10.72 -23.33 -4.64
CA PRO A 157 12.17 -23.33 -4.49
C PRO A 157 12.78 -22.56 -5.66
N ALA A 158 13.47 -21.46 -5.33
CA ALA A 158 14.31 -20.73 -6.26
C ALA A 158 15.24 -21.73 -6.97
N SER A 159 15.08 -21.83 -8.29
CA SER A 159 15.87 -22.74 -9.11
C SER A 159 17.35 -22.39 -8.96
N ALA A 160 18.13 -23.38 -8.54
CA ALA A 160 19.57 -23.37 -8.67
C ALA A 160 19.89 -23.28 -10.17
N ALA A 161 20.24 -22.08 -10.63
CA ALA A 161 20.88 -21.90 -11.91
C ALA A 161 22.24 -22.63 -11.84
N ALA A 162 22.36 -23.63 -12.70
CA ALA A 162 23.57 -24.41 -12.90
C ALA A 162 24.75 -23.50 -13.25
N ASP A 163 25.81 -23.60 -12.46
CA ASP A 163 27.16 -23.18 -12.86
C ASP A 163 27.75 -24.31 -13.73
N ASP A 164 27.44 -24.26 -15.03
CA ASP A 164 28.12 -25.05 -16.05
C ASP A 164 29.26 -24.19 -16.61
N GLY A 165 30.37 -24.17 -15.87
CA GLY A 165 31.63 -23.52 -16.22
C GLY A 165 32.60 -24.51 -16.84
N ASP A 166 32.54 -24.60 -18.16
CA ASP A 166 33.42 -25.30 -19.10
C ASP A 166 34.93 -25.06 -18.82
N GLU A 167 35.70 -26.13 -18.57
CA GLU A 167 37.17 -26.08 -18.55
C GLU A 167 37.73 -27.08 -19.58
N GLN A 168 37.85 -26.63 -20.84
CA GLN A 168 38.66 -27.28 -21.87
C GLN A 168 39.82 -26.40 -22.36
N ALA A 169 40.99 -27.04 -22.35
CA ALA A 169 42.05 -27.02 -23.36
C ALA A 169 43.39 -26.35 -22.98
N GLY A 170 44.45 -27.18 -23.01
CA GLY A 170 45.84 -26.73 -22.97
C GLY A 170 46.84 -27.88 -22.98
N ARG A 171 46.89 -28.67 -24.07
CA ARG A 171 47.95 -29.66 -24.32
C ARG A 171 49.20 -28.96 -24.86
N SER A 172 50.37 -29.48 -24.43
CA SER A 172 51.70 -29.48 -25.08
C SER A 172 52.56 -28.20 -25.11
N SER A 173 53.68 -28.21 -24.35
CA SER A 173 55.05 -28.29 -24.92
C SER A 173 56.11 -28.19 -23.80
N GLN A 174 56.81 -29.29 -23.50
CA GLN A 174 58.27 -29.30 -23.26
C GLN A 174 58.81 -30.73 -23.08
N ARG A 175 59.83 -31.02 -23.90
CA ARG A 175 60.75 -32.17 -23.97
C ARG A 175 60.33 -33.38 -24.80
#